data_AF-A0A935ANJ1-F1
#
_entry.id   AF-A0A935ANJ1-F1
#
_cell.length_a   1.000
_cell.length_b   1.000
_cell.length_c   1.000
_cell.angle_alpha   90.00
_cell.angle_beta   90.00
_cell.angle_gamma   90.00
#
_symmetry.space_group_name_H-M   'P 1'
#
loop_
_entity.id
_entity.type
_entity.pdbx_description
1 polymer ?
#
loop_
_entity_poly.entity_id
_entity_poly.type
_entity_poly.pdbx_seq_one_letter_code
_entity_poly.pdbx_strand_id
1 'polypeptide(L)'
;MWVPYHLLGSDGAALVASMLLWSAVLVGTVVALFGRHFGGRAALLAAGTAMAVVLIVGWKPVAEPWNPHITTLGGFGLIGLVFLSFGRSRLAAALVPFVGTVLLQAHLGTGVFVVTMLALWFVMPLVERRTGSPENRPGPIDRAREGDERDPGKRRLLFVKRSQSALTIARARVIGGVGAAVMWVPPMLDQLWGTHNFGRILASMRTDQPDQLQVGWPAGVRMTTMSWALPAWWSTDGKHGPLELLYPAFRTPWLLIATVAFITLAWFRRGGSGSAVRAAAVIAAVFVAMPPTFAGIRGVPWAYLVTWVPGAVVACIGLGVGVALLSTDHLSLSGVRVRPITTGLVAVAALAISAMTTLRAPSAQLDLPGASGAERLWKDLSGRLPQRPGSVLLRSDLSFPSMELVPAIVLLGDRQGVPIHVESRLAASVIEDRIASTASREFLILTDGSADALALQEPDRIAATDDPFSESERRALSAAWTRMGGAMARGDSEAVESTQAAIDKTADGRHLTIIFERQG
;
A
#
# COMPACT_ATOMS: atom_id res chain seq x y z
N MET A 1 7.39 -2.53 -15.32
CA MET A 1 7.04 -1.14 -14.98
C MET A 1 7.83 -0.17 -15.85
N TRP A 2 9.17 -0.19 -15.81
CA TRP A 2 10.01 0.72 -16.61
C TRP A 2 9.82 0.59 -18.14
N VAL A 3 9.80 -0.64 -18.67
CA VAL A 3 9.66 -0.86 -20.12
C VAL A 3 8.31 -0.35 -20.67
N PRO A 4 7.13 -0.72 -20.10
CA PRO A 4 5.86 -0.17 -20.56
C PRO A 4 5.78 1.36 -20.40
N TYR A 5 6.36 1.94 -19.35
CA TYR A 5 6.36 3.38 -19.12
C TYR A 5 7.08 4.15 -20.24
N HIS A 6 8.28 3.69 -20.61
CA HIS A 6 9.05 4.29 -21.71
C HIS A 6 8.40 4.06 -23.09
N LEU A 7 7.83 2.88 -23.30
CA LEU A 7 7.14 2.56 -24.56
C LEU A 7 5.86 3.37 -24.77
N LEU A 8 5.22 3.84 -23.69
CA LEU A 8 3.96 4.59 -23.73
C LEU A 8 4.13 6.12 -23.69
N GLY A 9 5.37 6.63 -23.73
CA GLY A 9 5.63 8.07 -23.86
C GLY A 9 6.16 8.78 -22.60
N SER A 10 6.44 8.05 -21.52
CA SER A 10 7.07 8.57 -20.29
C SER A 10 6.32 9.69 -19.56
N ASP A 11 4.99 9.76 -19.70
CA ASP A 11 4.13 10.70 -18.98
C ASP A 11 3.37 10.03 -17.81
N GLY A 12 2.55 10.80 -17.08
CA GLY A 12 1.76 10.29 -15.97
C GLY A 12 0.76 9.19 -16.38
N ALA A 13 0.16 9.30 -17.57
CA ALA A 13 -0.78 8.32 -18.09
C ALA A 13 -0.08 6.99 -18.45
N ALA A 14 1.11 7.06 -19.04
CA ALA A 14 1.98 5.93 -19.30
C ALA A 14 2.37 5.21 -18.02
N LEU A 15 2.66 5.95 -16.94
CA LEU A 15 2.96 5.37 -15.63
C LEU A 15 1.75 4.65 -15.03
N VAL A 16 0.57 5.28 -15.03
CA VAL A 16 -0.69 4.67 -14.57
C VAL A 16 -1.01 3.40 -15.34
N ALA A 17 -0.99 3.45 -16.68
CA ALA A 17 -1.24 2.30 -17.54
C ALA A 17 -0.27 1.15 -17.26
N SER A 18 1.02 1.46 -17.07
CA SER A 18 2.07 0.49 -16.75
C SER A 18 1.82 -0.22 -15.41
N MET A 19 1.35 0.53 -14.41
CA MET A 19 1.06 0.03 -13.07
C MET A 19 -0.22 -0.82 -13.03
N LEU A 20 -1.26 -0.39 -13.75
CA LEU A 20 -2.50 -1.15 -13.92
C LEU A 20 -2.25 -2.47 -14.64
N LEU A 21 -1.47 -2.45 -15.72
CA LEU A 21 -1.09 -3.65 -16.44
C LEU A 21 -0.31 -4.62 -15.55
N TRP A 22 0.65 -4.11 -14.76
CA TRP A 22 1.40 -4.94 -13.82
C TRP A 22 0.48 -5.59 -12.78
N SER A 23 -0.43 -4.81 -12.19
CA SER A 23 -1.39 -5.30 -11.19
C SER A 23 -2.33 -6.35 -11.77
N ALA A 24 -2.84 -6.12 -12.98
CA ALA A 24 -3.69 -7.08 -13.69
C ALA A 24 -2.94 -8.39 -13.97
N VAL A 25 -1.70 -8.32 -14.45
CA VAL A 25 -0.84 -9.50 -14.69
C VAL A 25 -0.58 -10.25 -13.38
N LEU A 26 -0.28 -9.54 -12.28
CA LEU A 26 -0.04 -10.15 -10.98
C LEU A 26 -1.28 -10.88 -10.45
N VAL A 27 -2.43 -10.20 -10.43
CA VAL A 27 -3.71 -10.78 -9.98
C VAL A 27 -4.07 -11.97 -10.87
N GLY A 28 -4.01 -11.82 -12.19
CA GLY A 28 -4.30 -12.89 -13.14
C GLY A 28 -3.39 -14.10 -12.93
N THR A 29 -2.10 -13.87 -12.66
CA THR A 29 -1.14 -14.93 -12.36
C THR A 29 -1.50 -15.67 -11.07
N VAL A 30 -1.79 -14.95 -10.00
CA VAL A 30 -2.17 -15.55 -8.71
C VAL A 30 -3.47 -16.35 -8.84
N VAL A 31 -4.51 -15.77 -9.44
CA VAL A 31 -5.80 -16.43 -9.70
C VAL A 31 -5.61 -17.70 -10.54
N ALA A 32 -4.84 -17.62 -11.63
CA ALA A 32 -4.58 -18.77 -12.49
C ALA A 32 -3.79 -19.87 -11.77
N LEU A 33 -2.82 -19.50 -10.93
CA LEU A 33 -2.06 -20.47 -10.14
C LEU A 33 -2.92 -21.14 -9.05
N PHE A 34 -3.77 -20.39 -8.35
CA PHE A 34 -4.75 -20.98 -7.43
C PHE A 34 -5.69 -21.93 -8.17
N GLY A 35 -6.21 -21.52 -9.33
CA GLY A 35 -7.04 -22.38 -10.18
C GLY A 35 -6.34 -23.65 -10.64
N ARG A 36 -5.07 -23.54 -11.05
CA ARG A 36 -4.25 -24.68 -11.49
C ARG A 36 -3.99 -25.68 -10.38
N HIS A 37 -3.75 -25.21 -9.15
CA HIS A 37 -3.31 -26.06 -8.04
C HIS A 37 -4.43 -26.51 -7.10
N PHE A 38 -5.57 -25.82 -7.10
CA PHE A 38 -6.67 -26.06 -6.17
C PHE A 38 -8.05 -26.09 -6.85
N GLY A 39 -8.12 -25.90 -8.17
CA GLY A 39 -9.35 -25.96 -8.96
C GLY A 39 -10.10 -24.63 -9.07
N GLY A 40 -11.18 -24.62 -9.87
CA GLY A 40 -11.91 -23.40 -10.24
C GLY A 40 -12.47 -22.58 -9.07
N ARG A 41 -12.85 -23.22 -7.94
CA ARG A 41 -13.32 -22.50 -6.75
C ARG A 41 -12.23 -21.64 -6.12
N ALA A 42 -11.01 -22.15 -6.05
CA ALA A 42 -9.90 -21.38 -5.52
C ALA A 42 -9.56 -20.19 -6.43
N ALA A 43 -9.72 -20.34 -7.75
CA ALA A 43 -9.59 -19.23 -8.68
C ALA A 43 -10.68 -18.16 -8.45
N LEU A 44 -11.94 -18.58 -8.29
CA LEU A 44 -13.05 -17.65 -8.00
C LEU A 44 -12.86 -16.94 -6.65
N LEU A 45 -12.43 -17.65 -5.61
CA LEU A 45 -12.12 -17.05 -4.31
C LEU A 45 -10.97 -16.06 -4.41
N ALA A 46 -9.86 -16.44 -5.07
CA ALA A 46 -8.74 -15.53 -5.29
C ALA A 46 -9.15 -14.29 -6.10
N ALA A 47 -10.01 -14.43 -7.10
CA ALA A 47 -10.54 -13.31 -7.88
C ALA A 47 -11.47 -12.42 -7.05
N GLY A 48 -12.35 -13.02 -6.23
CA GLY A 48 -13.22 -12.30 -5.31
C GLY A 48 -12.44 -11.55 -4.23
N THR A 49 -11.38 -12.16 -3.68
CA THR A 49 -10.45 -11.48 -2.75
C THR A 49 -9.75 -10.31 -3.43
N ALA A 50 -9.23 -10.49 -4.65
CA ALA A 50 -8.62 -9.40 -5.40
C ALA A 50 -9.61 -8.26 -5.67
N MET A 51 -10.86 -8.58 -6.02
CA MET A 51 -11.92 -7.58 -6.19
C MET A 51 -12.24 -6.85 -4.89
N ALA A 52 -12.34 -7.56 -3.75
CA ALA A 52 -12.56 -6.95 -2.45
C ALA A 52 -11.42 -5.98 -2.07
N VAL A 53 -10.17 -6.33 -2.39
CA VAL A 53 -9.02 -5.44 -2.20
C VAL A 53 -9.18 -4.14 -3.01
N VAL A 54 -9.63 -4.23 -4.27
CA VAL A 54 -9.89 -3.03 -5.11
C VAL A 54 -11.04 -2.19 -4.54
N LEU A 55 -12.13 -2.83 -4.12
CA LEU A 55 -13.32 -2.12 -3.62
C LEU A 55 -13.05 -1.35 -2.33
N ILE A 56 -12.27 -1.93 -1.40
CA ILE A 56 -11.91 -1.29 -0.12
C ILE A 56 -11.01 -0.07 -0.30
N VAL A 57 -10.21 -0.08 -1.36
CA VAL A 57 -9.26 0.99 -1.67
C VAL A 57 -9.94 2.19 -2.32
N GLY A 58 -11.14 2.02 -2.88
CA GLY A 58 -11.76 3.02 -3.74
C GLY A 58 -11.11 3.10 -5.11
N TRP A 59 -11.86 3.54 -6.11
CA TRP A 59 -11.40 3.55 -7.50
C TRP A 59 -10.63 4.83 -7.89
N LYS A 60 -10.93 5.98 -7.25
CA LYS A 60 -10.26 7.27 -7.49
C LYS A 60 -8.74 7.18 -7.22
N PRO A 61 -8.27 6.62 -6.09
CA PRO A 61 -6.83 6.52 -5.85
C PRO A 61 -6.14 5.61 -6.87
N VAL A 62 -6.78 4.51 -7.32
CA VAL A 62 -6.26 3.56 -8.34
C VAL A 62 -5.81 4.23 -9.65
N ALA A 63 -6.36 5.40 -9.97
CA ALA A 63 -6.02 6.16 -11.17
C ALA A 63 -4.81 7.11 -11.03
N GLU A 64 -4.27 7.33 -9.83
CA GLU A 64 -3.16 8.27 -9.62
C GLU A 64 -1.78 7.61 -9.83
N PRO A 65 -0.84 8.27 -10.53
CA PRO A 65 0.48 7.70 -10.83
C PRO A 65 1.36 7.44 -9.60
N TRP A 66 1.13 8.21 -8.53
CA TRP A 66 1.83 8.11 -7.24
C TRP A 66 1.05 7.29 -6.21
N ASN A 67 0.05 6.55 -6.69
CA ASN A 67 -0.92 5.89 -5.84
C ASN A 67 -0.30 4.79 -4.98
N PRO A 68 -0.25 4.96 -3.66
CA PRO A 68 0.27 3.94 -2.77
C PRO A 68 -0.67 2.72 -2.71
N HIS A 69 -1.92 2.85 -3.15
CA HIS A 69 -2.89 1.76 -3.20
C HIS A 69 -2.66 0.72 -4.32
N ILE A 70 -1.79 0.99 -5.31
CA ILE A 70 -1.33 -0.04 -6.24
C ILE A 70 -0.52 -1.11 -5.48
N THR A 71 0.18 -0.72 -4.42
CA THR A 71 0.92 -1.66 -3.58
C THR A 71 0.01 -2.55 -2.73
N THR A 72 -1.25 -2.16 -2.55
CA THR A 72 -2.29 -2.95 -1.89
C THR A 72 -2.62 -4.22 -2.68
N LEU A 73 -2.69 -4.13 -4.02
CA LEU A 73 -2.79 -5.30 -4.90
C LEU A 73 -1.48 -6.09 -4.97
N GLY A 74 -0.35 -5.40 -4.90
CA GLY A 74 0.95 -6.05 -4.78
C GLY A 74 1.07 -6.90 -3.51
N GLY A 75 0.53 -6.44 -2.37
CA GLY A 75 0.48 -7.17 -1.10
C GLY A 75 -0.34 -8.46 -1.20
N PHE A 76 -1.53 -8.39 -1.81
CA PHE A 76 -2.32 -9.59 -2.17
C PHE A 76 -1.50 -10.56 -3.02
N GLY A 77 -0.82 -10.04 -4.05
CA GLY A 77 0.01 -10.83 -4.94
C GLY A 77 1.14 -11.54 -4.20
N LEU A 78 1.87 -10.82 -3.35
CA LEU A 78 2.99 -11.37 -2.59
C LEU A 78 2.52 -12.46 -1.61
N ILE A 79 1.45 -12.22 -0.84
CA ILE A 79 0.85 -13.20 0.08
C ILE A 79 0.47 -14.49 -0.67
N GLY A 80 -0.22 -14.35 -1.80
CA GLY A 80 -0.63 -15.48 -2.64
C GLY A 80 0.57 -16.26 -3.19
N LEU A 81 1.57 -15.56 -3.73
CA LEU A 81 2.77 -16.19 -4.29
C LEU A 81 3.63 -16.88 -3.22
N VAL A 82 3.79 -16.28 -2.04
CA VAL A 82 4.53 -16.91 -0.92
C VAL A 82 3.83 -18.20 -0.51
N PHE A 83 2.51 -18.17 -0.31
CA PHE A 83 1.73 -19.37 0.01
C PHE A 83 1.87 -20.46 -1.07
N LEU A 84 1.74 -20.10 -2.35
CA LEU A 84 1.88 -21.01 -3.49
C LEU A 84 3.31 -21.55 -3.66
N SER A 85 4.32 -20.84 -3.15
CA SER A 85 5.73 -21.24 -3.26
C SER A 85 6.11 -22.43 -2.38
N PHE A 86 5.34 -22.73 -1.32
CA PHE A 86 5.61 -23.80 -0.36
C PHE A 86 5.30 -25.20 -0.91
N GLY A 87 5.86 -25.54 -2.08
CA GLY A 87 5.77 -26.87 -2.68
C GLY A 87 4.77 -27.02 -3.82
N ARG A 88 3.98 -25.98 -4.13
CA ARG A 88 2.91 -26.06 -5.14
C ARG A 88 3.33 -25.51 -6.50
N SER A 89 4.02 -24.36 -6.55
CA SER A 89 4.36 -23.68 -7.82
C SER A 89 5.81 -23.20 -7.91
N ARG A 90 6.52 -23.68 -8.93
CA ARG A 90 7.86 -23.17 -9.32
C ARG A 90 7.79 -21.72 -9.80
N LEU A 91 6.72 -21.35 -10.50
CA LEU A 91 6.53 -19.98 -11.00
C LEU A 91 6.35 -19.03 -9.82
N ALA A 92 5.52 -19.40 -8.83
CA ALA A 92 5.36 -18.60 -7.63
C ALA A 92 6.68 -18.45 -6.87
N ALA A 93 7.43 -19.55 -6.73
CA ALA A 93 8.74 -19.53 -6.09
C ALA A 93 9.73 -18.57 -6.77
N ALA A 94 9.72 -18.46 -8.10
CA ALA A 94 10.57 -17.51 -8.82
C ALA A 94 10.08 -16.06 -8.73
N LEU A 95 8.76 -15.83 -8.68
CA LEU A 95 8.17 -14.49 -8.73
C LEU A 95 8.16 -13.75 -7.38
N VAL A 96 8.17 -14.46 -6.24
CA VAL A 96 8.17 -13.83 -4.89
C VAL A 96 9.21 -12.71 -4.75
N PRO A 97 10.51 -12.91 -5.01
CA PRO A 97 11.51 -11.86 -4.83
C PRO A 97 11.39 -10.72 -5.86
N PHE A 98 10.86 -10.98 -7.06
CA PHE A 98 10.56 -9.96 -8.06
C PHE A 98 9.42 -9.04 -7.60
N VAL A 99 8.31 -9.62 -7.15
CA VAL A 99 7.15 -8.85 -6.64
C VAL A 99 7.53 -8.10 -5.36
N GLY A 100 8.31 -8.72 -4.46
CA GLY A 100 8.85 -8.05 -3.28
C GLY A 100 9.71 -6.84 -3.62
N THR A 101 10.58 -6.96 -4.63
CA THR A 101 11.40 -5.82 -5.11
C THR A 101 10.55 -4.69 -5.64
N VAL A 102 9.56 -5.02 -6.47
CA VAL A 102 8.63 -4.03 -7.02
C VAL A 102 7.86 -3.31 -5.92
N LEU A 103 7.36 -4.04 -4.91
CA LEU A 103 6.67 -3.45 -3.77
C LEU A 103 7.56 -2.48 -2.98
N LEU A 104 8.79 -2.90 -2.68
CA LEU A 104 9.75 -2.09 -1.94
C LEU A 104 10.14 -0.81 -2.70
N GLN A 105 10.21 -0.87 -4.04
CA GLN A 105 10.48 0.29 -4.89
C GLN A 105 9.26 1.19 -5.06
N ALA A 106 8.06 0.63 -5.14
CA ALA A 106 6.82 1.38 -5.32
C ALA A 106 6.35 2.05 -4.02
N HIS A 107 6.65 1.46 -2.86
CA HIS A 107 6.16 1.97 -1.58
C HIS A 107 7.05 1.55 -0.41
N LEU A 108 7.78 2.53 0.14
CA LEU A 108 8.74 2.32 1.23
C LEU A 108 8.09 1.73 2.49
N GLY A 109 6.81 2.04 2.74
CA GLY A 109 6.03 1.49 3.84
C GLY A 109 5.89 -0.04 3.79
N THR A 110 6.11 -0.68 2.64
CA THR A 110 6.06 -2.15 2.53
C THR A 110 7.35 -2.85 2.96
N GLY A 111 8.44 -2.14 3.28
CA GLY A 111 9.75 -2.75 3.40
C GLY A 111 9.85 -3.85 4.47
N VAL A 112 9.33 -3.59 5.67
CA VAL A 112 9.31 -4.59 6.75
C VAL A 112 8.42 -5.78 6.38
N PHE A 113 7.28 -5.54 5.75
CA PHE A 113 6.39 -6.58 5.24
C PHE A 113 7.07 -7.47 4.19
N VAL A 114 7.72 -6.88 3.18
CA VAL A 114 8.46 -7.60 2.14
C VAL A 114 9.59 -8.43 2.74
N VAL A 115 10.41 -7.85 3.63
CA VAL A 115 11.51 -8.56 4.30
C VAL A 115 10.99 -9.75 5.09
N THR A 116 9.90 -9.58 5.84
CA THR A 116 9.30 -10.66 6.63
C THR A 116 8.75 -11.77 5.74
N MET A 117 8.10 -11.43 4.61
CA MET A 117 7.64 -12.39 3.62
C MET A 117 8.78 -13.16 2.95
N LEU A 118 9.89 -12.48 2.61
CA LEU A 118 11.08 -13.11 2.04
C LEU A 118 11.79 -14.03 3.04
N ALA A 119 11.88 -13.62 4.31
CA ALA A 119 12.39 -14.44 5.38
C ALA A 119 11.55 -15.72 5.54
N LEU A 120 10.22 -15.59 5.56
CA LEU A 120 9.32 -16.75 5.61
C LEU A 120 9.48 -17.65 4.38
N TRP A 121 9.56 -17.07 3.18
CA TRP A 121 9.77 -17.79 1.91
C TRP A 121 11.07 -18.60 1.91
N PHE A 122 12.12 -18.10 2.57
CA PHE A 122 13.40 -18.77 2.71
C PHE A 122 13.42 -19.83 3.82
N VAL A 123 12.80 -19.54 4.98
CA VAL A 123 12.88 -20.38 6.19
C VAL A 123 11.90 -21.55 6.15
N MET A 124 10.64 -21.32 5.73
CA MET A 124 9.60 -22.35 5.77
C MET A 124 9.99 -23.68 5.08
N PRO A 125 10.64 -23.68 3.90
CA PRO A 125 11.09 -24.90 3.25
C PRO A 125 12.15 -25.67 4.04
N LEU A 126 12.98 -24.97 4.82
CA LEU A 126 13.98 -25.59 5.70
C LEU A 126 13.30 -26.24 6.90
N VAL A 127 12.29 -25.57 7.45
CA VAL A 127 11.46 -26.12 8.54
C VAL A 127 10.74 -27.38 8.07
N GLU A 128 10.07 -27.35 6.93
CA GLU A 128 9.36 -28.52 6.37
C GLU A 128 10.27 -29.71 6.07
N ARG A 129 11.54 -29.45 5.71
CA ARG A 129 12.55 -30.51 5.53
C ARG A 129 12.95 -31.17 6.86
N ARG A 130 13.06 -30.38 7.94
CA ARG A 130 13.48 -30.88 9.26
C ARG A 130 12.37 -31.56 10.04
N THR A 131 11.16 -31.00 10.03
CA THR A 131 10.02 -31.51 10.81
C THR A 131 9.24 -32.61 10.10
N GLY A 132 9.55 -32.84 8.81
CA GLY A 132 8.75 -33.65 7.91
C GLY A 132 7.49 -32.90 7.49
N SER A 133 7.22 -32.83 6.18
CA SER A 133 6.01 -32.17 5.69
C SER A 133 4.76 -32.80 6.32
N PRO A 134 3.78 -32.02 6.81
CA PRO A 134 2.52 -32.56 7.32
C PRO A 134 1.76 -33.39 6.26
N GLU A 135 1.98 -33.13 4.96
CA GLU A 135 1.49 -33.94 3.83
C GLU A 135 2.11 -35.36 3.77
N ASN A 136 3.16 -35.65 4.55
CA ASN A 136 3.78 -36.97 4.65
C ASN A 136 3.25 -37.80 5.83
N ARG A 137 2.37 -37.25 6.68
CA ARG A 137 1.69 -38.03 7.70
C ARG A 137 0.36 -38.49 7.14
N PRO A 138 0.11 -39.79 6.93
CA PRO A 138 -1.17 -40.25 6.44
C PRO A 138 -2.25 -39.86 7.44
N GLY A 139 -3.28 -39.17 6.93
CA GLY A 139 -4.46 -38.81 7.70
C GLY A 139 -5.21 -40.06 8.18
N PRO A 140 -6.13 -39.94 9.14
CA PRO A 140 -6.89 -41.09 9.66
C PRO A 140 -7.62 -41.87 8.56
N ILE A 141 -8.12 -41.16 7.54
CA ILE A 141 -8.83 -41.73 6.38
C ILE A 141 -7.85 -42.40 5.40
N ASP A 142 -6.67 -41.83 5.19
CA ASP A 142 -5.65 -42.41 4.32
C ASP A 142 -5.00 -43.66 4.93
N ARG A 143 -4.88 -43.74 6.27
CA ARG A 143 -4.42 -44.96 6.95
C ARG A 143 -5.36 -46.15 6.76
N ALA A 144 -6.67 -45.89 6.62
CA ALA A 144 -7.66 -46.93 6.32
C ALA A 144 -7.58 -47.42 4.86
N ARG A 145 -7.13 -46.57 3.93
CA ARG A 145 -6.88 -46.91 2.52
C ARG A 145 -5.48 -47.49 2.26
N GLU A 146 -4.47 -47.09 3.03
CA GLU A 146 -3.09 -47.61 2.96
C GLU A 146 -2.97 -49.08 3.40
N GLY A 147 -4.01 -49.63 4.05
CA GLY A 147 -4.12 -51.08 4.27
C GLY A 147 -4.06 -51.90 2.96
N ASP A 148 -4.37 -51.27 1.81
CA ASP A 148 -4.50 -51.92 0.50
C ASP A 148 -3.30 -51.70 -0.45
N GLU A 149 -2.39 -50.75 -0.19
CA GLU A 149 -1.25 -50.45 -1.08
C GLU A 149 0.11 -50.82 -0.46
N ARG A 150 0.41 -52.14 -0.45
CA ARG A 150 1.73 -52.71 -0.09
C ARG A 150 2.70 -52.84 -1.28
N ASP A 151 2.65 -51.96 -2.27
CA ASP A 151 3.60 -52.02 -3.41
C ASP A 151 4.84 -51.12 -3.15
N PRO A 152 6.02 -51.69 -2.86
CA PRO A 152 7.25 -50.93 -2.64
C PRO A 152 7.72 -50.15 -3.89
N GLY A 153 7.33 -50.58 -5.10
CA GLY A 153 7.64 -49.89 -6.35
C GLY A 153 6.97 -48.52 -6.45
N LYS A 154 5.68 -48.44 -6.11
CA LYS A 154 4.92 -47.17 -6.06
C LYS A 154 5.49 -46.18 -5.05
N ARG A 155 5.91 -46.66 -3.86
CA ARG A 155 6.52 -45.82 -2.82
C ARG A 155 7.83 -45.19 -3.31
N ARG A 156 8.70 -45.98 -3.96
CA ARG A 156 9.97 -45.49 -4.52
C ARG A 156 9.74 -44.47 -5.63
N LEU A 157 8.76 -44.69 -6.51
CA LEU A 157 8.43 -43.78 -7.60
C LEU A 157 7.85 -42.44 -7.09
N LEU A 158 6.99 -42.48 -6.07
CA LEU A 158 6.46 -41.29 -5.41
C LEU A 158 7.55 -40.48 -4.71
N PHE A 159 8.50 -41.16 -4.05
CA PHE A 159 9.65 -40.52 -3.42
C PHE A 159 10.54 -39.81 -4.46
N VAL A 160 10.86 -40.47 -5.58
CA VAL A 160 11.64 -39.87 -6.68
C VAL A 160 10.93 -38.65 -7.26
N LYS A 161 9.63 -38.75 -7.58
CA LYS A 161 8.84 -37.61 -8.09
C LYS A 161 8.82 -36.43 -7.12
N ARG A 162 8.68 -36.69 -5.80
CA ARG A 162 8.72 -35.66 -4.76
C ARG A 162 10.11 -34.98 -4.68
N SER A 163 11.18 -35.77 -4.73
CA SER A 163 12.56 -35.25 -4.70
C SER A 163 12.87 -34.34 -5.90
N GLN A 164 12.43 -34.73 -7.11
CA GLN A 164 12.60 -33.94 -8.33
C GLN A 164 11.78 -32.64 -8.30
N SER A 165 10.55 -32.69 -7.78
CA SER A 165 9.72 -31.49 -7.60
C SER A 165 10.38 -30.49 -6.63
N ALA A 166 10.88 -30.98 -5.49
CA ALA A 166 11.56 -30.16 -4.49
C ALA A 166 12.83 -29.49 -5.04
N LEU A 167 13.62 -30.22 -5.83
CA LEU A 167 14.81 -29.67 -6.51
C LEU A 167 14.42 -28.59 -7.53
N THR A 168 13.35 -28.82 -8.30
CA THR A 168 12.87 -27.87 -9.31
C THR A 168 12.41 -26.56 -8.66
N ILE A 169 11.69 -26.64 -7.54
CA ILE A 169 11.27 -25.46 -6.77
C ILE A 169 12.48 -24.74 -6.18
N ALA A 170 13.46 -25.47 -5.64
CA ALA A 170 14.70 -24.87 -5.13
C ALA A 170 15.45 -24.10 -6.23
N ARG A 171 15.59 -24.68 -7.43
CA ARG A 171 16.17 -23.98 -8.59
C ARG A 171 15.39 -22.72 -8.96
N ALA A 172 14.06 -22.80 -8.96
CA ALA A 172 13.23 -21.63 -9.24
C ALA A 172 13.40 -20.52 -8.19
N ARG A 173 13.58 -20.87 -6.91
CA ARG A 173 13.92 -19.89 -5.87
C ARG A 173 15.26 -19.20 -6.12
N VAL A 174 16.28 -19.97 -6.50
CA VAL A 174 17.60 -19.40 -6.85
C VAL A 174 17.47 -18.45 -8.05
N ILE A 175 16.78 -18.86 -9.10
CA ILE A 175 16.54 -18.01 -10.28
C ILE A 175 15.82 -16.71 -9.88
N GLY A 176 14.76 -16.81 -9.07
CA GLY A 176 14.06 -15.63 -8.56
C GLY A 176 14.96 -14.72 -7.73
N GLY A 177 15.75 -15.29 -6.82
CA GLY A 177 16.67 -14.54 -5.97
C GLY A 177 17.76 -13.82 -6.76
N VAL A 178 18.37 -14.50 -7.73
CA VAL A 178 19.36 -13.90 -8.65
C VAL A 178 18.72 -12.81 -9.50
N GLY A 179 17.55 -13.06 -10.06
CA GLY A 179 16.83 -12.07 -10.86
C GLY A 179 16.51 -10.80 -10.07
N ALA A 180 16.04 -10.94 -8.83
CA ALA A 180 15.82 -9.81 -7.94
C ALA A 180 17.13 -9.08 -7.59
N ALA A 181 18.20 -9.82 -7.28
CA ALA A 181 19.51 -9.21 -7.02
C ALA A 181 19.99 -8.36 -8.21
N VAL A 182 19.84 -8.86 -9.44
CA VAL A 182 20.16 -8.10 -10.66
C VAL A 182 19.33 -6.82 -10.78
N MET A 183 18.04 -6.85 -10.44
CA MET A 183 17.20 -5.64 -10.42
C MET A 183 17.63 -4.61 -9.37
N TRP A 184 18.30 -5.05 -8.31
CA TRP A 184 18.85 -4.18 -7.28
C TRP A 184 20.25 -3.67 -7.61
N VAL A 185 20.94 -4.21 -8.62
CA VAL A 185 22.27 -3.71 -8.99
C VAL A 185 22.23 -2.22 -9.31
N PRO A 186 21.36 -1.69 -10.21
CA PRO A 186 21.32 -0.25 -10.47
C PRO A 186 21.09 0.64 -9.22
N PRO A 187 20.07 0.41 -8.36
CA PRO A 187 19.91 1.22 -7.16
C PRO A 187 21.03 1.01 -6.12
N MET A 188 21.66 -0.17 -6.06
CA MET A 188 22.85 -0.38 -5.22
C MET A 188 24.05 0.43 -5.72
N LEU A 189 24.26 0.49 -7.04
CA LEU A 189 25.29 1.32 -7.67
C LEU A 189 25.05 2.81 -7.38
N ASP A 190 23.80 3.28 -7.51
CA ASP A 190 23.43 4.65 -7.15
C ASP A 190 23.65 4.94 -5.65
N GLN A 191 23.41 3.96 -4.79
CA GLN A 191 23.62 4.09 -3.35
C GLN A 191 25.10 4.13 -2.96
N LEU A 192 25.99 3.48 -3.71
CA LEU A 192 27.43 3.41 -3.44
C LEU A 192 28.23 4.52 -4.13
N TRP A 193 27.80 4.94 -5.32
CA TRP A 193 28.57 5.81 -6.21
C TRP A 193 27.78 6.99 -6.80
N GLY A 194 26.47 7.07 -6.53
CA GLY A 194 25.58 8.04 -7.15
C GLY A 194 24.98 9.03 -6.16
N THR A 195 23.68 9.23 -6.26
CA THR A 195 22.92 10.25 -5.53
C THR A 195 22.66 9.89 -4.07
N HIS A 196 22.88 8.62 -3.68
CA HIS A 196 22.59 8.10 -2.34
C HIS A 196 21.11 8.24 -1.93
N ASN A 197 20.20 8.27 -2.91
CA ASN A 197 18.78 8.60 -2.69
C ASN A 197 18.12 7.71 -1.62
N PHE A 198 18.31 6.39 -1.67
CA PHE A 198 17.69 5.48 -0.69
C PHE A 198 18.22 5.71 0.72
N GLY A 199 19.53 5.90 0.86
CA GLY A 199 20.20 6.21 2.12
C GLY A 199 19.78 7.57 2.69
N ARG A 200 19.60 8.59 1.83
CA ARG A 200 19.09 9.91 2.21
C ARG A 200 17.64 9.85 2.66
N ILE A 201 16.80 9.07 1.99
CA ILE A 201 15.40 8.85 2.43
C ILE A 201 15.38 8.11 3.77
N LEU A 202 16.21 7.07 3.95
CA LEU A 202 16.32 6.37 5.23
C LEU A 202 16.88 7.26 6.34
N ALA A 203 17.84 8.13 6.01
CA ALA A 203 18.38 9.10 6.93
C ALA A 203 17.31 10.14 7.31
N SER A 204 16.55 10.69 6.35
CA SER A 204 15.48 11.66 6.64
C SER A 204 14.35 11.05 7.48
N MET A 205 14.03 9.77 7.26
CA MET A 205 13.11 9.01 8.12
C MET A 205 13.67 8.74 9.54
N ARG A 206 14.99 8.78 9.74
CA ARG A 206 15.67 8.50 11.02
C ARG A 206 16.21 9.73 11.72
N THR A 207 16.28 10.87 11.04
CA THR A 207 16.78 12.11 11.64
C THR A 207 15.73 12.55 12.64
N ASP A 208 16.13 12.66 13.91
CA ASP A 208 15.25 13.16 14.97
C ASP A 208 14.93 14.62 14.65
N GLN A 209 13.81 14.84 13.97
CA GLN A 209 13.21 16.15 13.93
C GLN A 209 12.55 16.36 15.29
N PRO A 210 13.01 17.32 16.11
CA PRO A 210 12.54 17.51 17.49
C PRO A 210 11.03 17.77 17.59
N ASP A 211 10.38 18.05 16.45
CA ASP A 211 8.99 18.45 16.35
C ASP A 211 8.08 17.35 15.75
N GLN A 212 8.64 16.23 15.29
CA GLN A 212 7.87 15.13 14.71
C GLN A 212 7.79 13.94 15.68
N LEU A 213 6.62 13.75 16.27
CA LEU A 213 6.34 12.61 17.13
C LEU A 213 6.46 11.30 16.33
N GLN A 214 7.35 10.42 16.77
CA GLN A 214 7.38 9.03 16.32
C GLN A 214 6.16 8.30 16.90
N VAL A 215 5.47 7.51 16.08
CA VAL A 215 4.31 6.71 16.52
C VAL A 215 4.68 5.81 17.70
N GLY A 216 5.82 5.11 17.60
CA GLY A 216 6.36 4.26 18.67
C GLY A 216 5.69 2.89 18.77
N TRP A 217 6.34 1.97 19.49
CA TRP A 217 5.90 0.57 19.60
C TRP A 217 4.50 0.37 20.17
N PRO A 218 4.09 1.03 21.26
CA PRO A 218 2.75 0.85 21.82
C PRO A 218 1.65 1.23 20.84
N ALA A 219 1.81 2.35 20.12
CA ALA A 219 0.85 2.76 19.10
C ALA A 219 0.89 1.84 17.88
N GLY A 220 2.07 1.37 17.45
CA GLY A 220 2.18 0.40 16.36
C GLY A 220 1.46 -0.94 16.65
N VAL A 221 1.53 -1.44 17.88
CA VAL A 221 0.74 -2.62 18.29
C VAL A 221 -0.76 -2.31 18.26
N ARG A 222 -1.19 -1.16 18.79
CA ARG A 222 -2.60 -0.74 18.75
C ARG A 222 -3.12 -0.64 17.32
N MET A 223 -2.37 -0.02 16.42
CA MET A 223 -2.69 0.10 15.00
C MET A 223 -2.84 -1.25 14.32
N THR A 224 -1.96 -2.19 14.67
CA THR A 224 -2.08 -3.56 14.21
C THR A 224 -3.41 -4.14 14.66
N THR A 225 -3.77 -4.05 15.94
CA THR A 225 -5.06 -4.59 16.42
C THR A 225 -6.28 -3.89 15.78
N MET A 226 -6.24 -2.57 15.61
CA MET A 226 -7.29 -1.79 14.94
C MET A 226 -7.44 -2.17 13.46
N SER A 227 -6.36 -2.57 12.79
CA SER A 227 -6.39 -3.03 11.39
C SER A 227 -7.18 -4.33 11.22
N TRP A 228 -7.37 -5.07 12.30
CA TRP A 228 -8.10 -6.32 12.35
C TRP A 228 -9.40 -6.23 13.16
N ALA A 229 -9.79 -5.03 13.61
CA ALA A 229 -11.00 -4.81 14.41
C ALA A 229 -12.27 -4.72 13.54
N LEU A 230 -13.43 -4.63 14.19
CA LEU A 230 -14.71 -4.29 13.57
C LEU A 230 -15.35 -3.12 14.36
N PRO A 231 -15.61 -1.95 13.72
CA PRO A 231 -15.13 -1.58 12.39
C PRO A 231 -13.59 -1.48 12.34
N ALA A 232 -13.00 -1.89 11.23
CA ALA A 232 -11.56 -1.70 10.98
C ALA A 232 -11.31 -0.24 10.59
N TRP A 233 -10.16 0.32 10.98
CA TRP A 233 -9.85 1.73 10.67
C TRP A 233 -9.79 2.03 9.16
N TRP A 234 -9.56 1.04 8.33
CA TRP A 234 -9.54 1.22 6.87
C TRP A 234 -10.89 0.93 6.21
N SER A 235 -11.89 0.49 6.98
CA SER A 235 -13.24 0.16 6.48
C SER A 235 -14.26 1.29 6.68
N THR A 236 -13.85 2.34 7.36
CA THR A 236 -14.58 3.60 7.53
C THR A 236 -14.00 4.62 6.56
N ASP A 237 -14.84 5.40 5.87
CA ASP A 237 -14.54 6.26 4.71
C ASP A 237 -13.40 7.30 4.92
N GLY A 238 -12.14 6.88 5.04
CA GLY A 238 -10.98 7.77 5.18
C GLY A 238 -10.84 8.49 6.54
N LYS A 239 -11.67 8.16 7.53
CA LYS A 239 -11.92 9.00 8.70
C LYS A 239 -10.85 8.99 9.81
N HIS A 240 -9.87 8.09 9.74
CA HIS A 240 -8.90 7.91 10.83
C HIS A 240 -7.56 8.53 10.46
N GLY A 241 -7.45 9.85 10.66
CA GLY A 241 -6.19 10.59 10.56
C GLY A 241 -5.20 10.26 11.70
N PRO A 242 -3.95 10.76 11.63
CA PRO A 242 -2.91 10.53 12.63
C PRO A 242 -3.31 10.92 14.07
N LEU A 243 -4.27 11.83 14.21
CA LEU A 243 -4.77 12.32 15.51
C LEU A 243 -5.58 11.28 16.29
N GLU A 244 -6.26 10.35 15.62
CA GLU A 244 -7.02 9.32 16.33
C GLU A 244 -6.15 8.24 16.99
N LEU A 245 -4.86 8.20 16.65
CA LEU A 245 -3.89 7.26 17.22
C LEU A 245 -3.36 7.70 18.59
N LEU A 246 -3.67 8.93 18.97
CA LEU A 246 -3.46 9.46 20.31
C LEU A 246 -4.52 8.95 21.30
N TYR A 247 -5.62 8.33 20.83
CA TYR A 247 -6.61 7.74 21.72
C TYR A 247 -6.13 6.36 22.25
N PRO A 248 -6.29 6.12 23.57
CA PRO A 248 -5.74 4.92 24.23
C PRO A 248 -6.55 3.63 24.05
N ALA A 249 -7.62 3.60 23.25
CA ALA A 249 -8.56 2.49 23.25
C ALA A 249 -8.08 1.29 22.40
N PHE A 250 -7.72 0.19 23.07
CA PHE A 250 -7.56 -1.11 22.41
C PHE A 250 -8.90 -1.61 21.85
N ARG A 251 -8.91 -2.11 20.62
CA ARG A 251 -10.07 -2.76 20.00
C ARG A 251 -9.79 -4.25 19.77
N THR A 252 -10.81 -5.07 20.00
CA THR A 252 -10.72 -6.52 19.77
C THR A 252 -10.53 -6.81 18.28
N PRO A 253 -9.49 -7.58 17.87
CA PRO A 253 -9.18 -7.86 16.47
C PRO A 253 -10.07 -8.98 15.90
N TRP A 254 -11.38 -8.74 15.81
CA TRP A 254 -12.38 -9.72 15.39
C TRP A 254 -12.09 -10.40 14.04
N LEU A 255 -11.56 -9.66 13.06
CA LEU A 255 -11.20 -10.21 11.76
C LEU A 255 -10.05 -11.22 11.86
N LEU A 256 -9.09 -10.99 12.76
CA LEU A 256 -7.99 -11.92 12.99
C LEU A 256 -8.51 -13.18 13.67
N ILE A 257 -9.36 -13.03 14.69
CA ILE A 257 -9.98 -14.15 15.41
C ILE A 257 -10.76 -15.04 14.43
N ALA A 258 -11.59 -14.43 13.57
CA ALA A 258 -12.33 -15.16 12.54
C ALA A 258 -11.39 -15.89 11.56
N THR A 259 -10.32 -15.22 11.11
CA THR A 259 -9.33 -15.80 10.20
C THR A 259 -8.61 -17.00 10.84
N VAL A 260 -8.21 -16.89 12.11
CA VAL A 260 -7.60 -17.98 12.87
C VAL A 260 -8.59 -19.13 13.07
N ALA A 261 -9.87 -18.83 13.34
CA ALA A 261 -10.91 -19.85 13.45
C ALA A 261 -11.08 -20.64 12.13
N PHE A 262 -11.05 -19.98 10.97
CA PHE A 262 -11.09 -20.66 9.67
C PHE A 262 -9.89 -21.59 9.45
N ILE A 263 -8.68 -21.14 9.78
CA ILE A 263 -7.47 -21.97 9.66
C ILE A 263 -7.53 -23.16 10.62
N THR A 264 -7.99 -22.92 11.84
CA THR A 264 -8.13 -23.94 12.89
C THR A 264 -9.16 -25.00 12.46
N LEU A 265 -10.29 -24.57 11.89
CA LEU A 265 -11.28 -25.47 11.32
C LEU A 265 -10.67 -26.33 10.20
N ALA A 266 -9.90 -25.71 9.29
CA ALA A 266 -9.21 -26.42 8.22
C ALA A 266 -8.16 -27.42 8.73
N TRP A 267 -7.46 -27.05 9.80
CA TRP A 267 -6.49 -27.89 10.50
C TRP A 267 -7.16 -29.15 11.05
N PHE A 268 -8.24 -28.99 11.83
CA PHE A 268 -8.94 -30.13 12.44
C PHE A 268 -9.62 -31.03 11.41
N ARG A 269 -10.28 -30.45 10.38
CA ARG A 269 -10.98 -31.23 9.36
C ARG A 269 -10.08 -32.16 8.54
N ARG A 270 -8.81 -31.80 8.36
CA ARG A 270 -7.84 -32.58 7.58
C ARG A 270 -6.70 -33.15 8.42
N GLY A 271 -6.88 -33.25 9.74
CA GLY A 271 -5.90 -33.91 10.63
C GLY A 271 -4.51 -33.26 10.64
N GLY A 272 -4.44 -31.94 10.53
CA GLY A 272 -3.18 -31.20 10.52
C GLY A 272 -2.64 -30.87 9.12
N SER A 273 -3.51 -30.46 8.19
CA SER A 273 -3.09 -30.23 6.80
C SER A 273 -1.95 -29.21 6.67
N GLY A 274 -0.96 -29.53 5.84
CA GLY A 274 0.17 -28.63 5.58
C GLY A 274 -0.25 -27.26 5.03
N SER A 275 -1.38 -27.20 4.32
CA SER A 275 -1.96 -25.94 3.84
C SER A 275 -2.43 -25.02 4.98
N ALA A 276 -3.00 -25.56 6.06
CA ALA A 276 -3.39 -24.76 7.22
C ALA A 276 -2.16 -24.19 7.96
N VAL A 277 -1.09 -24.97 8.14
CA VAL A 277 0.18 -24.46 8.73
C VAL A 277 0.78 -23.36 7.89
N ARG A 278 0.86 -23.57 6.57
CA ARG A 278 1.42 -22.60 5.63
C ARG A 278 0.62 -21.29 5.65
N ALA A 279 -0.71 -21.38 5.67
CA ALA A 279 -1.56 -20.19 5.78
C ALA A 279 -1.38 -19.49 7.14
N ALA A 280 -1.34 -20.24 8.24
CA ALA A 280 -1.05 -19.68 9.57
C ALA A 280 0.29 -18.95 9.60
N ALA A 281 1.34 -19.53 9.02
CA ALA A 281 2.66 -18.93 8.98
C ALA A 281 2.70 -17.64 8.15
N VAL A 282 2.01 -17.61 7.00
CA VAL A 282 1.88 -16.38 6.18
C VAL A 282 1.14 -15.30 6.95
N ILE A 283 0.01 -15.63 7.57
CA ILE A 283 -0.83 -14.67 8.29
C ILE A 283 -0.11 -14.13 9.54
N ALA A 284 0.59 -15.00 10.28
CA ALA A 284 1.44 -14.62 11.39
C ALA A 284 2.56 -13.68 10.93
N ALA A 285 3.19 -13.96 9.79
CA ALA A 285 4.24 -13.11 9.25
C ALA A 285 3.71 -11.72 8.83
N VAL A 286 2.49 -11.61 8.28
CA VAL A 286 1.84 -10.31 8.04
C VAL A 286 1.59 -9.58 9.36
N PHE A 287 1.00 -10.27 10.34
CA PHE A 287 0.67 -9.69 11.64
C PHE A 287 1.92 -9.20 12.40
N VAL A 288 3.02 -9.95 12.35
CA VAL A 288 4.31 -9.60 12.98
C VAL A 288 5.01 -8.44 12.26
N ALA A 289 4.84 -8.31 10.94
CA ALA A 289 5.44 -7.21 10.19
C ALA A 289 4.78 -5.84 10.45
N MET A 290 3.50 -5.83 10.85
CA MET A 290 2.73 -4.59 11.02
C MET A 290 3.24 -3.68 12.15
N PRO A 291 3.43 -4.15 13.41
CA PRO A 291 3.89 -3.29 14.50
C PRO A 291 5.23 -2.57 14.21
N PRO A 292 6.31 -3.24 13.75
CA PRO A 292 7.55 -2.54 13.41
C PRO A 292 7.40 -1.59 12.21
N THR A 293 6.50 -1.89 11.27
CA THR A 293 6.19 -0.95 10.18
C THR A 293 5.61 0.34 10.74
N PHE A 294 4.59 0.24 11.60
CA PHE A 294 3.92 1.41 12.18
C PHE A 294 4.79 2.17 13.18
N ALA A 295 5.53 1.45 14.03
CA ALA A 295 6.36 2.06 15.07
C ALA A 295 7.48 2.95 14.52
N GLY A 296 7.93 2.68 13.28
CA GLY A 296 8.96 3.45 12.58
C GLY A 296 8.44 4.69 11.84
N ILE A 297 7.13 4.89 11.76
CA ILE A 297 6.55 6.04 11.04
C ILE A 297 6.75 7.32 11.86
N ARG A 298 7.20 8.37 11.16
CA ARG A 298 7.35 9.74 11.68
C ARG A 298 6.56 10.72 10.79
N GLY A 299 5.89 11.68 11.42
CA GLY A 299 5.23 12.79 10.73
C GLY A 299 4.02 12.42 9.85
N VAL A 300 3.63 13.36 8.99
CA VAL A 300 2.44 13.31 8.12
C VAL A 300 2.49 12.28 6.95
N PRO A 301 3.65 11.81 6.44
CA PRO A 301 3.70 10.76 5.40
C PRO A 301 3.06 9.43 5.80
N TRP A 302 2.66 9.29 7.06
CA TRP A 302 1.88 8.19 7.60
C TRP A 302 0.78 7.73 6.65
N ALA A 303 -0.22 8.56 6.32
CA ALA A 303 -1.39 8.14 5.53
C ALA A 303 -0.97 7.41 4.23
N TYR A 304 0.09 7.91 3.59
CA TYR A 304 0.73 7.26 2.46
C TYR A 304 1.33 5.89 2.85
N LEU A 305 2.22 5.82 3.84
CA LEU A 305 3.07 4.67 4.24
C LEU A 305 2.33 3.35 4.61
N VAL A 306 1.00 3.35 4.68
CA VAL A 306 0.22 2.19 5.18
C VAL A 306 -0.94 1.77 4.32
N THR A 307 -1.14 2.46 3.21
CA THR A 307 -2.24 2.15 2.30
C THR A 307 -2.17 0.70 1.76
N TRP A 308 -1.03 0.03 1.95
CA TRP A 308 -0.85 -1.41 1.70
C TRP A 308 -1.58 -2.31 2.72
N VAL A 309 -1.83 -1.84 3.94
CA VAL A 309 -2.39 -2.61 5.07
C VAL A 309 -3.75 -3.25 4.75
N PRO A 310 -4.75 -2.54 4.22
CA PRO A 310 -6.07 -3.12 3.95
C PRO A 310 -5.98 -4.33 3.02
N GLY A 311 -5.16 -4.22 1.96
CA GLY A 311 -4.92 -5.30 1.01
C GLY A 311 -4.28 -6.52 1.65
N ALA A 312 -3.31 -6.32 2.54
CA ALA A 312 -2.69 -7.41 3.26
C ALA A 312 -3.67 -8.12 4.21
N VAL A 313 -4.51 -7.37 4.94
CA VAL A 313 -5.53 -7.93 5.84
C VAL A 313 -6.58 -8.72 5.05
N VAL A 314 -7.13 -8.13 3.98
CA VAL A 314 -8.15 -8.78 3.13
C VAL A 314 -7.60 -10.02 2.44
N ALA A 315 -6.35 -9.98 1.96
CA ALA A 315 -5.68 -11.14 1.40
C ALA A 315 -5.50 -12.26 2.43
N CYS A 316 -5.18 -11.93 3.68
CA CYS A 316 -5.08 -12.91 4.76
C CYS A 316 -6.45 -13.53 5.11
N ILE A 317 -7.51 -12.72 5.19
CA ILE A 317 -8.88 -13.21 5.41
C ILE A 317 -9.27 -14.15 4.26
N GLY A 318 -9.07 -13.73 3.01
CA GLY A 318 -9.36 -14.52 1.82
C GLY A 318 -8.58 -15.85 1.80
N LEU A 319 -7.31 -15.83 2.21
CA LEU A 319 -6.49 -17.04 2.35
C LEU A 319 -7.04 -17.98 3.44
N GLY A 320 -7.40 -17.46 4.61
CA GLY A 320 -7.98 -18.23 5.71
C GLY A 320 -9.30 -18.90 5.32
N VAL A 321 -10.23 -18.12 4.76
CA VAL A 321 -11.51 -18.62 4.22
C VAL A 321 -11.27 -19.64 3.11
N GLY A 322 -10.35 -19.36 2.19
CA GLY A 322 -10.03 -20.25 1.07
C GLY A 322 -9.51 -21.61 1.54
N VAL A 323 -8.59 -21.64 2.50
CA VAL A 323 -8.07 -22.89 3.07
C VAL A 323 -9.16 -23.67 3.82
N ALA A 324 -10.06 -22.98 4.54
CA ALA A 324 -11.21 -23.62 5.18
C ALA A 324 -12.20 -24.24 4.18
N LEU A 325 -12.59 -23.50 3.13
CA LEU A 325 -13.51 -23.99 2.10
C LEU A 325 -12.90 -25.14 1.29
N LEU A 326 -11.60 -25.08 1.00
CA LEU A 326 -10.89 -26.16 0.32
C LEU A 326 -10.75 -27.41 1.19
N SER A 327 -10.97 -27.32 2.50
CA SER A 327 -10.98 -28.45 3.44
C SER A 327 -12.34 -29.17 3.52
N THR A 328 -13.40 -28.63 2.92
CA THR A 328 -14.75 -29.22 2.93
C THR A 328 -15.07 -29.94 1.63
N ASP A 329 -15.25 -31.26 1.70
CA ASP A 329 -15.48 -32.10 0.51
C ASP A 329 -16.94 -32.04 -0.02
N HIS A 330 -17.92 -31.67 0.82
CA HIS A 330 -19.35 -31.68 0.47
C HIS A 330 -19.86 -30.50 -0.36
N LEU A 331 -19.10 -29.40 -0.47
CA LEU A 331 -19.51 -28.24 -1.29
C LEU A 331 -19.23 -28.46 -2.79
N SER A 332 -19.13 -29.72 -3.22
CA SER A 332 -18.89 -30.14 -4.59
C SER A 332 -20.04 -29.73 -5.52
N LEU A 333 -20.05 -28.48 -6.00
CA LEU A 333 -20.60 -28.11 -7.30
C LEU A 333 -19.81 -28.84 -8.40
N SER A 334 -20.07 -30.13 -8.54
CA SER A 334 -19.60 -31.01 -9.61
C SER A 334 -20.32 -30.63 -10.89
N GLY A 335 -19.80 -29.64 -11.61
CA GLY A 335 -20.38 -29.22 -12.89
C GLY A 335 -19.62 -28.09 -13.58
N VAL A 336 -19.00 -27.19 -12.83
CA VAL A 336 -18.32 -26.03 -13.43
C VAL A 336 -16.86 -26.35 -13.73
N ARG A 337 -16.57 -26.83 -14.94
CA ARG A 337 -15.20 -26.90 -15.49
C ARG A 337 -14.73 -25.49 -15.86
N VAL A 338 -14.39 -24.67 -14.88
CA VAL A 338 -13.76 -23.38 -15.17
C VAL A 338 -12.31 -23.64 -15.57
N ARG A 339 -11.94 -23.33 -16.82
CA ARG A 339 -10.53 -23.38 -17.22
C ARG A 339 -9.80 -22.29 -16.40
N PRO A 340 -8.74 -22.61 -15.64
CA PRO A 340 -8.03 -21.63 -14.80
C PRO A 340 -7.52 -20.42 -15.58
N ILE A 341 -7.17 -20.65 -16.85
CA ILE A 341 -6.74 -19.63 -17.81
C ILE A 341 -7.91 -18.70 -18.15
N THR A 342 -9.13 -19.21 -18.33
CA THR A 342 -10.29 -18.35 -18.61
C THR A 342 -10.69 -17.55 -17.37
N THR A 343 -10.57 -18.08 -16.15
CA THR A 343 -10.81 -17.27 -14.92
C THR A 343 -9.77 -16.19 -14.74
N GLY A 344 -8.48 -16.51 -14.99
CA GLY A 344 -7.41 -15.52 -14.97
C GLY A 344 -7.62 -14.44 -16.02
N LEU A 345 -7.97 -14.81 -17.25
CA LEU A 345 -8.27 -13.86 -18.33
C LEU A 345 -9.54 -13.04 -18.06
N VAL A 346 -10.57 -13.61 -17.45
CA VAL A 346 -11.79 -12.87 -17.06
C VAL A 346 -11.51 -11.94 -15.90
N ALA A 347 -10.67 -12.31 -14.93
CA ALA A 347 -10.23 -11.41 -13.86
C ALA A 347 -9.38 -10.26 -14.42
N VAL A 348 -8.46 -10.58 -15.34
CA VAL A 348 -7.67 -9.57 -16.08
C VAL A 348 -8.57 -8.68 -16.91
N ALA A 349 -9.54 -9.24 -17.63
CA ALA A 349 -10.48 -8.47 -18.44
C ALA A 349 -11.43 -7.63 -17.59
N ALA A 350 -11.90 -8.11 -16.45
CA ALA A 350 -12.74 -7.33 -15.54
C ALA A 350 -11.94 -6.17 -14.92
N LEU A 351 -10.70 -6.41 -14.49
CA LEU A 351 -9.80 -5.35 -14.02
C LEU A 351 -9.45 -4.36 -15.14
N ALA A 352 -9.19 -4.84 -16.34
CA ALA A 352 -8.85 -4.02 -17.51
C ALA A 352 -10.05 -3.22 -18.02
N ILE A 353 -11.24 -3.83 -18.10
CA ILE A 353 -12.48 -3.15 -18.48
C ILE A 353 -12.82 -2.11 -17.41
N SER A 354 -12.76 -2.46 -16.13
CA SER A 354 -13.02 -1.50 -15.04
C SER A 354 -12.01 -0.36 -15.01
N ALA A 355 -10.75 -0.60 -15.40
CA ALA A 355 -9.77 0.45 -15.62
C ALA A 355 -10.04 1.28 -16.90
N MET A 356 -10.40 0.65 -18.01
CA MET A 356 -10.61 1.30 -19.32
C MET A 356 -11.91 2.11 -19.41
N THR A 357 -13.01 1.65 -18.80
CA THR A 357 -14.26 2.42 -18.71
C THR A 357 -14.08 3.70 -17.89
N THR A 358 -13.11 3.68 -16.98
CA THR A 358 -12.80 4.80 -16.08
C THR A 358 -11.83 5.79 -16.71
N LEU A 359 -10.88 5.33 -17.54
CA LEU A 359 -10.08 6.19 -18.43
C LEU A 359 -10.93 6.91 -19.51
N ARG A 360 -12.16 6.42 -19.76
CA ARG A 360 -13.16 7.05 -20.65
C ARG A 360 -14.21 7.89 -19.92
N ALA A 361 -14.25 7.89 -18.58
CA ALA A 361 -14.91 8.99 -17.87
C ALA A 361 -14.18 10.27 -18.32
N PRO A 362 -14.92 11.36 -18.63
CA PRO A 362 -14.33 12.54 -19.25
C PRO A 362 -13.08 12.89 -18.48
N SER A 363 -11.97 12.88 -19.20
CA SER A 363 -10.65 13.26 -18.75
C SER A 363 -10.72 14.53 -17.91
N ALA A 364 -10.95 14.38 -16.61
CA ALA A 364 -10.20 15.14 -15.65
C ALA A 364 -8.77 14.81 -16.06
N GLN A 365 -8.13 15.76 -16.73
CA GLN A 365 -6.71 15.69 -17.00
C GLN A 365 -6.07 15.12 -15.74
N LEU A 366 -5.16 14.16 -15.89
CA LEU A 366 -4.17 13.87 -14.86
C LEU A 366 -3.26 15.11 -14.74
N ASP A 367 -3.86 16.27 -14.48
CA ASP A 367 -3.29 17.33 -13.70
C ASP A 367 -2.85 16.61 -12.43
N LEU A 368 -1.55 16.44 -12.27
CA LEU A 368 -0.99 16.24 -10.94
C LEU A 368 -1.66 17.34 -10.10
N PRO A 369 -2.52 17.03 -9.12
CA PRO A 369 -3.33 18.06 -8.45
C PRO A 369 -2.44 19.19 -7.91
N GLY A 370 -1.24 18.81 -7.45
CA GLY A 370 -0.17 19.73 -7.09
C GLY A 370 0.49 20.52 -8.24
N ALA A 371 0.62 20.00 -9.47
CA ALA A 371 1.24 20.76 -10.56
C ALA A 371 0.31 21.82 -11.16
N SER A 372 -0.96 21.49 -11.42
CA SER A 372 -1.89 22.51 -11.94
C SER A 372 -2.31 23.50 -10.86
N GLY A 373 -2.44 23.05 -9.61
CA GLY A 373 -2.58 23.93 -8.44
C GLY A 373 -1.37 24.84 -8.25
N ALA A 374 -0.15 24.29 -8.33
CA ALA A 374 1.07 25.10 -8.25
C ALA A 374 1.17 26.11 -9.40
N GLU A 375 0.81 25.76 -10.63
CA GLU A 375 0.80 26.70 -11.75
C GLU A 375 -0.20 27.85 -11.55
N ARG A 376 -1.40 27.55 -11.02
CA ARG A 376 -2.39 28.58 -10.65
C ARG A 376 -1.86 29.51 -9.56
N LEU A 377 -1.32 28.94 -8.48
CA LEU A 377 -0.72 29.70 -7.38
C LEU A 377 0.51 30.50 -7.84
N TRP A 378 1.31 29.95 -8.75
CA TRP A 378 2.54 30.56 -9.24
C TRP A 378 2.28 31.86 -10.00
N LYS A 379 1.15 31.95 -10.70
CA LYS A 379 0.74 33.16 -11.42
C LYS A 379 0.70 34.38 -10.51
N ASP A 380 0.19 34.22 -9.29
CA ASP A 380 0.09 35.30 -8.31
C ASP A 380 1.36 35.41 -7.45
N LEU A 381 1.94 34.26 -7.07
CA LEU A 381 3.13 34.21 -6.23
C LEU A 381 4.36 34.82 -6.91
N SER A 382 4.57 34.54 -8.20
CA SER A 382 5.78 34.97 -8.94
C SER A 382 5.97 36.49 -8.96
N GLY A 383 4.88 37.26 -8.97
CA GLY A 383 4.93 38.73 -8.89
C GLY A 383 5.36 39.26 -7.52
N ARG A 384 5.32 38.43 -6.48
CA ARG A 384 5.74 38.77 -5.10
C ARG A 384 7.11 38.20 -4.72
N LEU A 385 7.74 37.42 -5.59
CA LEU A 385 9.08 36.92 -5.35
C LEU A 385 10.09 38.08 -5.46
N PRO A 386 11.18 38.08 -4.67
CA PRO A 386 12.17 39.13 -4.74
C PRO A 386 12.85 39.11 -6.12
N GLN A 387 12.93 40.27 -6.77
CA GLN A 387 13.83 40.43 -7.91
C GLN A 387 15.27 40.29 -7.39
N ARG A 388 16.09 39.47 -8.06
CA ARG A 388 17.40 39.00 -7.58
C ARG A 388 18.23 40.10 -6.88
N PRO A 389 18.93 39.81 -5.76
CA PRO A 389 19.38 38.47 -5.32
C PRO A 389 18.70 37.96 -4.02
N GLY A 390 17.40 38.16 -3.83
CA GLY A 390 16.70 37.64 -2.64
C GLY A 390 16.50 36.11 -2.67
N SER A 391 16.67 35.47 -1.51
CA SER A 391 16.28 34.07 -1.28
C SER A 391 14.88 33.98 -0.68
N VAL A 392 14.14 32.91 -0.98
CA VAL A 392 12.78 32.69 -0.46
C VAL A 392 12.75 31.42 0.37
N LEU A 393 12.07 31.44 1.52
CA LEU A 393 11.80 30.24 2.33
C LEU A 393 10.32 29.87 2.23
N LEU A 394 10.02 28.66 1.76
CA LEU A 394 8.70 28.07 1.81
C LEU A 394 8.54 27.21 3.06
N ARG A 395 7.43 27.44 3.76
CA ARG A 395 6.92 26.62 4.86
C ARG A 395 5.58 26.02 4.46
N SER A 396 5.17 24.93 5.10
CA SER A 396 3.85 24.33 4.87
C SER A 396 3.22 23.86 6.18
N ASP A 397 1.89 23.75 6.21
CA ASP A 397 1.15 23.11 7.31
C ASP A 397 1.36 21.59 7.42
N LEU A 398 2.22 21.04 6.56
CA LEU A 398 2.54 19.62 6.41
C LEU A 398 1.35 18.76 6.00
N SER A 399 0.21 19.34 5.61
CA SER A 399 -0.89 18.58 5.03
C SER A 399 -0.42 17.85 3.76
N PHE A 400 -1.08 16.73 3.43
CA PHE A 400 -0.75 16.01 2.19
C PHE A 400 -0.85 16.91 0.95
N PRO A 401 -1.92 17.72 0.75
CA PRO A 401 -2.01 18.63 -0.39
C PRO A 401 -0.91 19.71 -0.41
N SER A 402 -0.53 20.27 0.74
CA SER A 402 0.54 21.28 0.76
C SER A 402 1.92 20.68 0.49
N MET A 403 2.17 19.44 0.94
CA MET A 403 3.40 18.70 0.63
C MET A 403 3.52 18.34 -0.85
N GLU A 404 2.42 18.15 -1.58
CA GLU A 404 2.45 17.96 -3.04
C GLU A 404 2.77 19.27 -3.80
N LEU A 405 2.32 20.41 -3.26
CA LEU A 405 2.52 21.72 -3.88
C LEU A 405 3.96 22.23 -3.72
N VAL A 406 4.60 21.97 -2.58
CA VAL A 406 5.96 22.46 -2.29
C VAL A 406 6.97 22.08 -3.40
N PRO A 407 7.15 20.81 -3.79
CA PRO A 407 8.11 20.44 -4.84
C PRO A 407 7.78 21.06 -6.19
N ALA A 408 6.49 21.19 -6.52
CA ALA A 408 6.05 21.79 -7.78
C ALA A 408 6.39 23.29 -7.84
N ILE A 409 6.14 24.03 -6.75
CA ILE A 409 6.48 25.46 -6.64
C ILE A 409 8.00 25.66 -6.68
N VAL A 410 8.78 24.81 -6.01
CA VAL A 410 10.25 24.85 -6.06
C VAL A 410 10.75 24.65 -7.49
N LEU A 411 10.20 23.66 -8.21
CA LEU A 411 10.55 23.39 -9.61
C LEU A 411 10.22 24.58 -10.53
N LEU A 412 9.08 25.23 -10.32
CA LEU A 412 8.69 26.43 -11.06
C LEU A 412 9.64 27.61 -10.77
N GLY A 413 10.05 27.78 -9.51
CA GLY A 413 11.07 28.76 -9.12
C GLY A 413 12.41 28.51 -9.79
N ASP A 414 12.86 27.27 -9.84
CA ASP A 414 14.11 26.89 -10.52
C ASP A 414 14.09 27.21 -12.01
N ARG A 415 12.96 26.95 -12.68
CA ARG A 415 12.77 27.29 -14.11
C ARG A 415 12.88 28.80 -14.36
N GLN A 416 12.48 29.62 -13.40
CA GLN A 416 12.60 31.08 -13.48
C GLN A 416 13.89 31.61 -12.82
N GLY A 417 14.73 30.71 -12.30
CA GLY A 417 15.98 31.04 -11.64
C GLY A 417 15.79 31.88 -10.36
N VAL A 418 14.72 31.62 -9.62
CA VAL A 418 14.48 32.14 -8.27
C VAL A 418 14.83 31.03 -7.28
N PRO A 419 15.88 31.19 -6.44
CA PRO A 419 16.25 30.19 -5.46
C PRO A 419 15.21 30.15 -4.34
N ILE A 420 14.41 29.09 -4.35
CA ILE A 420 13.47 28.76 -3.29
C ILE A 420 14.09 27.71 -2.39
N HIS A 421 14.17 28.05 -1.10
CA HIS A 421 14.51 27.17 0.00
C HIS A 421 13.24 26.70 0.70
N VAL A 422 13.34 25.61 1.45
CA VAL A 422 12.24 25.07 2.25
C VAL A 422 12.70 24.82 3.68
N GLU A 423 11.75 24.75 4.60
CA GLU A 423 12.05 24.37 5.98
C GLU A 423 12.56 22.93 6.09
N SER A 424 13.38 22.67 7.11
CA SER A 424 13.99 21.35 7.35
C SER A 424 12.96 20.23 7.51
N ARG A 425 11.74 20.54 7.94
CA ARG A 425 10.64 19.56 8.03
C ARG A 425 10.21 18.99 6.67
N LEU A 426 10.48 19.72 5.59
CA LEU A 426 10.20 19.33 4.20
C LEU A 426 11.41 18.66 3.51
N ALA A 427 12.49 18.38 4.25
CA ALA A 427 13.71 17.73 3.73
C ALA A 427 13.44 16.40 3.01
N ALA A 428 12.38 15.69 3.36
CA ALA A 428 12.00 14.44 2.71
C ALA A 428 11.35 14.66 1.32
N SER A 429 10.92 15.88 0.99
CA SER A 429 10.17 16.22 -0.21
C SER A 429 10.99 17.01 -1.23
N VAL A 430 12.22 17.42 -0.90
CA VAL A 430 13.11 18.23 -1.76
C VAL A 430 14.57 17.77 -1.68
N ILE A 431 15.43 18.31 -2.55
CA ILE A 431 16.88 18.12 -2.49
C ILE A 431 17.44 18.85 -1.25
N GLU A 432 18.34 18.18 -0.52
CA GLU A 432 18.92 18.65 0.76
C GLU A 432 19.54 20.06 0.69
N ASP A 433 20.12 20.44 -0.44
CA ASP A 433 20.69 21.78 -0.70
C ASP A 433 19.64 22.92 -0.68
N ARG A 434 18.35 22.57 -0.66
CA ARG A 434 17.23 23.53 -0.56
C ARG A 434 16.80 23.78 0.87
N ILE A 435 17.38 23.10 1.85
CA ILE A 435 17.05 23.34 3.26
C ILE A 435 17.76 24.61 3.72
N ALA A 436 17.00 25.61 4.16
CA ALA A 436 17.54 26.79 4.80
C ALA A 436 16.70 27.17 6.03
N SER A 437 17.35 27.74 7.05
CA SER A 437 16.67 28.25 8.24
C SER A 437 16.25 29.73 8.12
N THR A 438 16.80 30.44 7.12
CA THR A 438 16.62 31.89 6.97
C THR A 438 16.58 32.27 5.50
N ALA A 439 15.70 33.19 5.13
CA ALA A 439 15.63 33.76 3.78
C ALA A 439 15.18 35.22 3.84
N SER A 440 15.33 35.94 2.72
CA SER A 440 14.92 37.34 2.62
C SER A 440 13.40 37.54 2.61
N ARG A 441 12.65 36.50 2.22
CA ARG A 441 11.20 36.43 2.33
C ARG A 441 10.78 35.03 2.77
N GLU A 442 9.75 34.96 3.58
CA GLU A 442 9.13 33.69 3.96
C GLU A 442 7.71 33.62 3.44
N PHE A 443 7.31 32.47 2.90
CA PHE A 443 5.92 32.18 2.59
C PHE A 443 5.48 30.88 3.27
N LEU A 444 4.23 30.86 3.72
CA LEU A 444 3.58 29.74 4.38
C LEU A 444 2.43 29.23 3.52
N ILE A 445 2.52 27.97 3.08
CA ILE A 445 1.48 27.29 2.33
C ILE A 445 0.54 26.62 3.34
N LEU A 446 -0.71 27.05 3.36
CA LEU A 446 -1.76 26.45 4.16
C LEU A 446 -2.84 25.87 3.27
N THR A 447 -3.51 24.83 3.80
CA THR A 447 -4.63 24.17 3.14
C THR A 447 -5.85 24.07 4.03
N ASP A 448 -7.02 24.02 3.40
CA ASP A 448 -8.32 23.74 4.02
C ASP A 448 -8.60 24.60 5.25
N GLY A 449 -9.05 23.99 6.36
CA GLY A 449 -9.47 24.74 7.55
C GLY A 449 -8.37 25.61 8.15
N SER A 450 -7.10 25.24 8.01
CA SER A 450 -5.98 26.06 8.45
C SER A 450 -5.79 27.29 7.57
N ALA A 451 -5.95 27.13 6.24
CA ALA A 451 -5.92 28.25 5.30
C ALA A 451 -7.08 29.22 5.55
N ASP A 452 -8.30 28.69 5.70
CA ASP A 452 -9.52 29.46 5.92
C ASP A 452 -9.44 30.28 7.22
N ALA A 453 -8.99 29.64 8.32
CA ALA A 453 -8.84 30.30 9.60
C ALA A 453 -7.82 31.45 9.56
N LEU A 454 -6.66 31.26 8.90
CA LEU A 454 -5.65 32.31 8.83
C LEU A 454 -6.05 33.41 7.83
N ALA A 455 -6.72 33.08 6.73
CA ALA A 455 -7.19 34.06 5.75
C ALA A 455 -8.17 35.07 6.37
N LEU A 456 -9.00 34.63 7.31
CA LEU A 456 -9.89 35.50 8.07
C LEU A 456 -9.14 36.44 9.04
N GLN A 457 -7.99 36.00 9.56
CA GLN A 457 -7.21 36.77 10.53
C GLN A 457 -6.21 37.74 9.87
N GLU A 458 -5.61 37.32 8.75
CA GLU A 458 -4.52 38.02 8.08
C GLU A 458 -4.76 38.17 6.56
N PRO A 459 -5.88 38.78 6.11
CA PRO A 459 -6.23 38.85 4.69
C PRO A 459 -5.19 39.60 3.84
N ASP A 460 -4.55 40.62 4.41
CA ASP A 460 -3.54 41.44 3.71
C ASP A 460 -2.24 40.67 3.43
N ARG A 461 -2.03 39.53 4.10
CA ARG A 461 -0.83 38.71 3.97
C ARG A 461 -0.98 37.59 2.95
N ILE A 462 -2.14 37.47 2.31
CA ILE A 462 -2.38 36.49 1.25
C ILE A 462 -1.56 36.87 0.01
N ALA A 463 -0.63 35.98 -0.37
CA ALA A 463 0.24 36.10 -1.54
C ALA A 463 -0.36 35.46 -2.79
N ALA A 464 -0.99 34.30 -2.65
CA ALA A 464 -1.66 33.56 -3.72
C ALA A 464 -2.78 32.69 -3.14
N THR A 465 -3.82 32.45 -3.93
CA THR A 465 -4.97 31.61 -3.53
C THR A 465 -5.39 30.72 -4.68
N ASP A 466 -5.67 29.45 -4.37
CA ASP A 466 -6.36 28.50 -5.25
C ASP A 466 -7.59 27.98 -4.49
N ASP A 467 -8.76 28.52 -4.84
CA ASP A 467 -10.04 28.14 -4.26
C ASP A 467 -10.91 27.44 -5.33
N PRO A 468 -10.94 26.08 -5.36
CA PRO A 468 -11.70 25.33 -6.34
C PRO A 468 -13.20 25.20 -5.99
N PHE A 469 -13.68 25.97 -5.02
CA PHE A 469 -15.03 25.86 -4.48
C PHE A 469 -15.92 27.03 -4.86
N SER A 470 -17.18 26.74 -5.10
CA SER A 470 -18.21 27.78 -5.19
C SER A 470 -18.44 28.46 -3.84
N GLU A 471 -18.99 29.67 -3.84
CA GLU A 471 -19.22 30.43 -2.61
C GLU A 471 -20.13 29.70 -1.60
N SER A 472 -21.09 28.92 -2.08
CA SER A 472 -21.97 28.10 -1.24
C SER A 472 -21.22 26.92 -0.62
N GLU A 473 -20.38 26.23 -1.38
CA GLU A 473 -19.49 25.16 -0.89
C GLU A 473 -18.49 25.71 0.13
N ARG A 474 -17.89 26.88 -0.15
CA ARG A 474 -16.94 27.54 0.75
C ARG A 474 -17.57 27.87 2.09
N ARG A 475 -18.79 28.44 2.09
CA ARG A 475 -19.55 28.69 3.33
C ARG A 475 -19.87 27.42 4.10
N ALA A 476 -20.26 26.35 3.41
CA ALA A 476 -20.54 25.05 4.03
C ALA A 476 -19.28 24.44 4.67
N LEU A 477 -18.15 24.49 3.95
CA LEU A 477 -16.86 23.99 4.40
C LEU A 477 -16.29 24.80 5.56
N SER A 478 -16.31 26.13 5.50
CA SER A 478 -15.86 27.01 6.59
C SER A 478 -16.65 26.76 7.89
N ALA A 479 -17.97 26.61 7.77
CA ALA A 479 -18.82 26.24 8.90
C ALA A 479 -18.48 24.83 9.44
N ALA A 480 -18.16 23.87 8.56
CA ALA A 480 -17.77 22.53 8.96
C ALA A 480 -16.40 22.50 9.65
N TRP A 481 -15.38 23.17 9.11
CA TRP A 481 -14.07 23.29 9.75
C TRP A 481 -14.15 23.95 11.13
N THR A 482 -14.98 25.00 11.26
CA THR A 482 -15.24 25.63 12.56
C THR A 482 -15.86 24.66 13.56
N ARG A 483 -16.89 23.90 13.15
CA ARG A 483 -17.51 22.87 13.99
C ARG A 483 -16.52 21.79 14.40
N MET A 484 -15.68 21.36 13.47
CA MET A 484 -14.66 20.34 13.70
C MET A 484 -13.64 20.81 14.73
N GLY A 485 -13.09 22.02 14.60
CA GLY A 485 -12.19 22.61 15.59
C GLY A 485 -12.80 22.69 16.99
N GLY A 486 -14.08 23.09 17.08
CA GLY A 486 -14.82 23.08 18.33
C GLY A 486 -15.03 21.69 18.93
N ALA A 487 -15.34 20.69 18.12
CA ALA A 487 -15.51 19.29 18.56
C ALA A 487 -14.20 18.68 19.04
N MET A 488 -13.09 18.94 18.33
CA MET A 488 -11.75 18.52 18.74
C MET A 488 -11.34 19.12 20.09
N ALA A 489 -11.60 20.41 20.31
CA ALA A 489 -11.31 21.06 21.59
C ALA A 489 -12.09 20.46 22.78
N ARG A 490 -13.25 19.87 22.52
CA ARG A 490 -14.09 19.19 23.54
C ARG A 490 -13.79 17.69 23.67
N GLY A 491 -12.96 17.11 22.80
CA GLY A 491 -12.72 15.66 22.76
C GLY A 491 -13.92 14.84 22.29
N ASP A 492 -14.85 15.44 21.54
CA ASP A 492 -16.07 14.79 21.06
C ASP A 492 -15.82 14.07 19.73
N SER A 493 -15.46 12.78 19.80
CA SER A 493 -15.07 11.99 18.63
C SER A 493 -16.20 11.76 17.63
N GLU A 494 -17.45 11.63 18.09
CA GLU A 494 -18.59 11.39 17.21
C GLU A 494 -18.92 12.65 16.39
N ALA A 495 -18.85 13.83 17.03
CA ALA A 495 -19.03 15.10 16.33
C ALA A 495 -17.88 15.38 15.34
N VAL A 496 -16.64 15.03 15.69
CA VAL A 496 -15.50 15.12 14.75
C VAL A 496 -15.75 14.22 13.53
N GLU A 497 -16.11 12.95 13.74
CA GLU A 497 -16.31 11.99 12.66
C GLU A 497 -17.45 12.41 11.72
N SER A 498 -18.58 12.87 12.28
CA SER A 498 -19.72 13.36 11.52
C SER A 498 -19.36 14.61 10.69
N THR A 499 -18.61 15.53 11.29
CA THR A 499 -18.21 16.77 10.62
C THR A 499 -17.18 16.53 9.52
N GLN A 500 -16.20 15.64 9.75
CA GLN A 500 -15.22 15.23 8.74
C GLN A 500 -15.91 14.59 7.53
N ALA A 501 -16.89 13.71 7.73
CA ALA A 501 -17.64 13.11 6.63
C ALA A 501 -18.39 14.16 5.77
N ALA A 502 -18.91 15.22 6.40
CA ALA A 502 -19.54 16.33 5.68
C ALA A 502 -18.51 17.17 4.89
N ILE A 503 -17.31 17.36 5.45
CA ILE A 503 -16.18 18.00 4.76
C ILE A 503 -15.80 17.18 3.54
N ASP A 504 -15.50 15.89 3.70
CA ASP A 504 -15.04 15.02 2.61
C ASP A 504 -16.05 14.94 1.47
N LYS A 505 -17.34 14.86 1.80
CA LYS A 505 -18.42 14.86 0.81
C LYS A 505 -18.50 16.18 0.02
N THR A 506 -18.28 17.30 0.68
CA THR A 506 -18.36 18.63 0.04
C THR A 506 -17.07 18.96 -0.72
N ALA A 507 -15.93 18.60 -0.14
CA ALA A 507 -14.61 18.76 -0.71
C ALA A 507 -14.44 17.91 -1.97
N ASP A 508 -14.91 16.66 -1.94
CA ASP A 508 -14.73 15.64 -2.99
C ASP A 508 -13.28 15.50 -3.47
N GLY A 509 -12.32 15.64 -2.54
CA GLY A 509 -10.88 15.59 -2.82
C GLY A 509 -10.29 16.89 -3.40
N ARG A 510 -11.08 17.96 -3.52
CA ARG A 510 -10.56 19.31 -3.79
C ARG A 510 -10.07 19.94 -2.48
N HIS A 511 -9.11 20.84 -2.57
CA HIS A 511 -8.51 21.51 -1.41
C HIS A 511 -8.45 23.02 -1.61
N LEU A 512 -8.76 23.78 -0.56
CA LEU A 512 -8.50 25.22 -0.55
C LEU A 512 -7.02 25.39 -0.26
N THR A 513 -6.29 26.15 -1.08
CA THR A 513 -4.88 26.44 -0.80
C THR A 513 -4.64 27.93 -0.80
N ILE A 514 -3.96 28.42 0.24
CA ILE A 514 -3.57 29.81 0.37
C ILE A 514 -2.10 29.89 0.76
N ILE A 515 -1.34 30.73 0.05
CA ILE A 515 0.04 31.05 0.37
C ILE A 515 0.06 32.40 1.07
N PHE A 516 0.60 32.46 2.28
CA PHE A 516 0.75 33.69 3.06
C PHE A 516 2.19 34.16 3.04
N GLU A 517 2.43 35.46 2.90
CA GLU A 517 3.74 36.07 3.13
C GLU A 517 3.93 36.29 4.66
N ARG A 518 5.02 35.80 5.23
CA ARG A 518 5.41 36.12 6.62
C ARG A 518 6.40 37.26 6.65
N GLN A 519 6.21 38.17 7.60
CA GLN A 519 7.23 39.17 7.91
C GLN A 519 8.43 38.45 8.54
N GLY A 520 9.62 38.70 8.00
CA GLY A 520 10.90 38.21 8.50
C GLY A 520 11.39 38.95 9.72
#